data_AF-A0A7V1ILU0-F1
#
_entry.id   AF-A0A7V1ILU0-F1
#
_cell.length_a   1.000
_cell.length_b   1.000
_cell.length_c   1.000
_cell.angle_alpha   90.00
_cell.angle_beta   90.00
_cell.angle_gamma   90.00
#
_symmetry.space_group_name_H-M   'P 1'
#
loop_
_entity.id
_entity.type
_entity.pdbx_description
1 polymer ?
#
loop_
_entity_poly.entity_id
_entity_poly.type
_entity_poly.pdbx_seq_one_letter_code
_entity_poly.pdbx_strand_id
1 'polypeptide(L)'
;MKKALLVIAGFTVISIGLTWLWNEWLRLAYAHLLNLVAPPVYDLIGFEGARVGAFRQRYVNFVPFVSLVLVTPGLGLRRRGLGLGLGVFTIFISHLALNLTERLQPGQSLPLVSSLVSDAFPFVVWLIVAHPVVSGFFTGPGPEGGATTHAGADPDTPADP
;
A
#
# COMPACT_ATOMS: atom_id res chain seq x y z
N MET A 1 -4.63 9.22 21.83
CA MET A 1 -5.00 7.80 21.91
C MET A 1 -6.23 7.44 21.07
N LYS A 2 -7.38 8.13 21.21
CA LYS A 2 -8.62 7.82 20.44
C LYS A 2 -8.42 7.67 18.93
N LYS A 3 -7.64 8.56 18.30
CA LYS A 3 -7.33 8.51 16.86
C LYS A 3 -6.58 7.24 16.44
N ALA A 4 -5.59 6.80 17.22
CA ALA A 4 -4.82 5.60 16.92
C ALA A 4 -5.69 4.34 17.02
N LEU A 5 -6.56 4.27 18.04
CA LEU A 5 -7.52 3.18 18.19
C LEU A 5 -8.49 3.09 17.00
N LEU A 6 -8.96 4.24 16.49
CA LEU A 6 -9.81 4.28 15.30
C LEU A 6 -9.09 3.79 14.04
N VAL A 7 -7.80 4.14 13.87
CA VAL A 7 -6.99 3.64 12.74
C VAL A 7 -6.80 2.13 12.85
N ILE A 8 -6.47 1.61 14.03
CA ILE A 8 -6.31 0.16 14.27
C ILE A 8 -7.64 -0.56 14.01
N ALA A 9 -8.74 -0.08 14.58
CA ALA A 9 -10.07 -0.67 14.38
C ALA A 9 -10.48 -0.65 12.90
N GLY A 10 -10.28 0.48 12.22
CA GLY A 10 -10.53 0.61 10.78
C GLY A 10 -9.67 -0.36 9.97
N PHE A 11 -8.40 -0.51 10.31
CA PHE A 11 -7.48 -1.44 9.63
C PHE A 11 -7.97 -2.88 9.78
N THR A 12 -8.35 -3.28 11.00
CA THR A 12 -8.87 -4.62 11.29
C THR A 12 -10.14 -4.90 10.50
N VAL A 13 -11.14 -4.00 10.57
CA VAL A 13 -12.43 -4.19 9.90
C VAL A 13 -12.27 -4.27 8.38
N ILE A 14 -11.51 -3.36 7.79
CA ILE A 14 -11.25 -3.37 6.33
C ILE A 14 -10.48 -4.63 5.93
N SER A 15 -9.47 -5.03 6.71
CA SER A 15 -8.69 -6.23 6.41
C SER A 15 -9.52 -7.51 6.48
N ILE A 16 -10.43 -7.64 7.45
CA ILE A 16 -11.37 -8.77 7.52
C ILE A 16 -12.26 -8.80 6.27
N GLY A 17 -12.88 -7.67 5.91
CA GLY A 17 -13.76 -7.59 4.75
C GLY A 17 -13.03 -7.89 3.43
N LEU A 18 -11.83 -7.33 3.25
CA LEU A 18 -11.00 -7.60 2.07
C LEU A 18 -10.48 -9.02 2.02
N THR A 19 -10.14 -9.63 3.17
CA THR A 19 -9.71 -11.04 3.23
C THR A 19 -10.85 -11.96 2.83
N TRP A 20 -12.06 -11.71 3.34
CA TRP A 20 -13.25 -12.46 2.95
C TRP A 20 -13.53 -12.32 1.45
N LEU A 21 -13.57 -11.08 0.95
CA LEU A 21 -13.80 -10.79 -0.47
C LEU A 21 -12.72 -11.44 -1.36
N TRP A 22 -11.48 -11.46 -0.89
CA TRP A 22 -10.37 -12.09 -1.59
C TRP A 22 -10.57 -13.60 -1.72
N ASN A 23 -10.86 -14.27 -0.59
CA ASN A 23 -11.00 -15.72 -0.56
C ASN A 23 -12.19 -16.21 -1.38
N GLU A 24 -13.29 -15.45 -1.37
CA GLU A 24 -14.53 -15.86 -2.03
C GLU A 24 -14.49 -15.61 -3.56
N TRP A 25 -14.03 -14.42 -3.98
CA TRP A 25 -14.19 -13.99 -5.38
C TRP A 25 -12.86 -13.64 -6.04
N LEU A 26 -12.10 -12.73 -5.44
CA LEU A 26 -10.98 -12.10 -6.14
C LEU A 26 -9.82 -13.07 -6.38
N ARG A 27 -9.63 -14.08 -5.53
CA ARG A 27 -8.58 -15.09 -5.73
C ARG A 27 -8.76 -15.85 -7.04
N LEU A 28 -9.98 -16.26 -7.37
CA LEU A 28 -10.28 -16.96 -8.62
C LEU A 28 -10.14 -16.01 -9.82
N ALA A 29 -10.72 -14.82 -9.72
CA ALA A 29 -10.62 -13.81 -10.78
C ALA A 29 -9.17 -13.40 -11.07
N TYR A 30 -8.37 -13.22 -10.02
CA TYR A 30 -6.96 -12.84 -10.12
C TYR A 30 -6.10 -13.95 -10.74
N ALA A 31 -6.36 -15.20 -10.39
CA ALA A 31 -5.67 -16.32 -11.03
C ALA A 31 -6.04 -16.45 -12.51
N HIS A 32 -7.31 -16.20 -12.87
CA HIS A 32 -7.72 -16.16 -14.26
C HIS A 32 -6.99 -15.04 -15.02
N LEU A 33 -6.93 -13.84 -14.43
CA LEU A 33 -6.16 -12.72 -14.98
C LEU A 33 -4.68 -13.09 -15.20
N LEU A 34 -4.03 -13.71 -14.21
CA LEU A 34 -2.63 -14.13 -14.34
C LEU A 34 -2.46 -15.17 -15.46
N ASN A 35 -3.36 -16.15 -15.57
CA ASN A 35 -3.29 -17.14 -16.65
C ASN A 35 -3.47 -16.53 -18.04
N LEU A 36 -4.22 -15.43 -18.16
CA LEU A 36 -4.40 -14.71 -19.41
C LEU A 36 -3.19 -13.83 -19.76
N VAL A 37 -2.64 -13.12 -18.78
CA VAL A 37 -1.62 -12.09 -19.01
C VAL A 37 -0.20 -12.63 -18.94
N ALA A 38 0.08 -13.61 -18.09
CA ALA A 38 1.45 -14.07 -17.88
C ALA A 38 2.06 -14.76 -19.12
N PRO A 39 1.37 -15.67 -19.83
CA PRO A 39 1.94 -16.31 -21.03
C PRO A 39 2.48 -15.32 -22.08
N PRO A 40 1.70 -14.34 -22.57
CA PRO A 40 2.22 -13.40 -23.56
C PRO A 40 3.35 -12.53 -22.99
N VAL A 41 3.29 -12.17 -21.71
CA VAL A 41 4.40 -11.44 -21.08
C VAL A 41 5.67 -12.28 -21.07
N TYR A 42 5.60 -13.55 -20.70
CA TYR A 42 6.74 -14.46 -20.68
C TYR A 42 7.31 -14.72 -22.08
N ASP A 43 6.44 -14.92 -23.07
CA ASP A 43 6.86 -15.10 -24.46
C ASP A 43 7.61 -13.84 -24.96
N LEU A 44 7.13 -12.63 -24.61
CA LEU A 44 7.80 -11.35 -24.95
C LEU A 44 9.20 -11.19 -24.33
N ILE A 45 9.45 -11.76 -23.16
CA ILE A 45 10.76 -11.71 -22.49
C ILE A 45 11.63 -12.95 -22.76
N GLY A 46 11.24 -13.80 -23.71
CA GLY A 46 12.04 -14.94 -24.19
C GLY A 46 11.87 -16.25 -23.41
N PHE A 47 10.82 -16.37 -22.59
CA PHE A 47 10.49 -17.59 -21.85
C PHE A 47 9.33 -18.32 -22.53
N GLU A 48 9.53 -18.73 -23.79
CA GLU A 48 8.51 -19.36 -24.61
C GLU A 48 7.91 -20.60 -23.93
N GLY A 49 6.57 -20.67 -23.93
CA GLY A 49 5.86 -21.82 -23.35
C GLY A 49 5.83 -21.83 -21.82
N ALA A 50 6.35 -20.79 -21.14
CA ALA A 50 6.16 -20.63 -19.71
C ALA A 50 4.67 -20.36 -19.41
N ARG A 51 4.14 -21.02 -18.40
CA ARG A 51 2.75 -20.92 -17.94
C ARG A 51 2.73 -20.76 -16.43
N VAL A 52 1.65 -20.16 -15.92
CA VAL A 52 1.48 -19.93 -14.48
C VAL A 52 1.25 -21.28 -13.79
N GLY A 53 2.04 -21.55 -12.74
CA GLY A 53 1.86 -22.73 -11.89
C GLY A 53 0.56 -22.66 -11.07
N ALA A 54 0.12 -23.80 -10.55
CA ALA A 54 -1.13 -23.89 -9.79
C ALA A 54 -1.19 -22.88 -8.61
N PHE A 55 -2.35 -22.24 -8.47
CA PHE A 55 -2.76 -21.27 -7.46
C PHE A 55 -1.91 -21.21 -6.19
N ARG A 56 -1.05 -20.19 -6.06
CA ARG A 56 -0.37 -19.94 -4.77
C ARG A 56 -1.33 -19.30 -3.76
N GLN A 57 -1.33 -19.85 -2.55
CA GLN A 57 -2.06 -19.29 -1.41
C GLN A 57 -1.46 -17.96 -0.92
N ARG A 58 -0.23 -17.61 -1.32
CA ARG A 58 0.53 -16.43 -0.84
C ARG A 58 0.15 -15.09 -1.46
N TYR A 59 -0.84 -15.02 -2.35
CA TYR A 59 -1.26 -13.76 -2.98
C TYR A 59 -2.05 -12.81 -2.05
N VAL A 60 -2.18 -13.14 -0.75
CA VAL A 60 -2.96 -12.39 0.24
C VAL A 60 -2.28 -11.08 0.67
N ASN A 61 -1.00 -10.87 0.33
CA ASN A 61 -0.23 -9.68 0.74
C ASN A 61 -0.79 -8.35 0.20
N PHE A 62 -1.70 -8.39 -0.77
CA PHE A 62 -2.42 -7.20 -1.21
C PHE A 62 -3.39 -6.66 -0.13
N VAL A 63 -4.00 -7.54 0.70
CA VAL A 63 -4.98 -7.13 1.72
C VAL A 63 -4.39 -6.14 2.72
N PRO A 64 -3.30 -6.46 3.45
CA PRO A 64 -2.75 -5.53 4.44
C PRO A 64 -2.30 -4.22 3.79
N PHE A 65 -1.77 -4.26 2.56
CA PHE A 65 -1.38 -3.07 1.82
C PHE A 65 -2.59 -2.16 1.51
N VAL A 66 -3.64 -2.70 0.89
CA VAL A 66 -4.84 -1.93 0.53
C VAL A 66 -5.48 -1.36 1.78
N SER A 67 -5.61 -2.18 2.84
CA SER A 67 -6.10 -1.73 4.14
C SER A 67 -5.29 -0.54 4.66
N LEU A 68 -3.96 -0.62 4.69
CA LEU A 68 -3.10 0.47 5.15
C LEU A 68 -3.33 1.76 4.37
N VAL A 69 -3.33 1.70 3.03
CA VAL A 69 -3.56 2.90 2.20
C VAL A 69 -4.93 3.53 2.48
N LEU A 70 -5.97 2.71 2.67
CA LEU A 70 -7.33 3.18 2.95
C LEU A 70 -7.49 3.78 4.34
N VAL A 71 -6.78 3.26 5.35
CA VAL A 71 -6.90 3.78 6.72
C VAL A 71 -5.91 4.90 7.05
N THR A 72 -4.92 5.15 6.20
CA THR A 72 -3.90 6.18 6.45
C THR A 72 -4.58 7.56 6.51
N PRO A 73 -4.63 8.22 7.68
CA PRO A 73 -5.30 9.50 7.84
C PRO A 73 -4.54 10.61 7.09
N GLY A 74 -5.23 11.65 6.66
CA GLY A 74 -4.59 12.79 5.97
C GLY A 74 -4.09 12.51 4.55
N LEU A 75 -4.16 11.27 4.07
CA LEU A 75 -3.83 10.93 2.69
C LEU A 75 -4.99 11.32 1.75
N GLY A 76 -4.80 12.33 0.92
CA GLY A 76 -5.81 12.79 -0.04
C GLY A 76 -6.19 11.71 -1.08
N LEU A 77 -7.40 11.80 -1.64
CA LEU A 77 -7.96 10.78 -2.53
C LEU A 77 -7.08 10.49 -3.76
N ARG A 78 -6.50 11.53 -4.37
CA ARG A 78 -5.57 11.38 -5.50
C ARG A 78 -4.34 10.54 -5.12
N ARG A 79 -3.73 10.80 -3.96
CA ARG A 79 -2.57 10.04 -3.47
C ARG A 79 -2.95 8.62 -3.10
N ARG A 80 -4.13 8.40 -2.51
CA ARG A 80 -4.68 7.06 -2.26
C ARG A 80 -4.82 6.28 -3.57
N GLY A 81 -5.46 6.87 -4.58
CA GLY A 81 -5.66 6.24 -5.88
C GLY A 81 -4.34 5.90 -6.58
N LEU A 82 -3.39 6.84 -6.60
CA LEU A 82 -2.05 6.61 -7.14
C LEU A 82 -1.31 5.51 -6.37
N GLY A 83 -1.36 5.54 -5.04
CA GLY A 83 -0.71 4.53 -4.21
C GLY A 83 -1.30 3.14 -4.42
N LEU A 84 -2.63 3.02 -4.43
CA LEU A 84 -3.31 1.76 -4.73
C LEU A 84 -2.95 1.25 -6.12
N GLY A 85 -2.99 2.11 -7.14
CA GLY A 85 -2.64 1.73 -8.51
C GLY A 85 -1.19 1.24 -8.63
N LEU A 86 -0.24 2.00 -8.09
CA LEU A 86 1.18 1.63 -8.09
C LEU A 86 1.41 0.34 -7.30
N GLY A 87 0.84 0.20 -6.10
CA GLY A 87 1.05 -0.97 -5.27
C GLY A 87 0.44 -2.24 -5.86
N VAL A 88 -0.78 -2.17 -6.40
CA VAL A 88 -1.40 -3.30 -7.10
C VAL A 88 -0.57 -3.69 -8.32
N PHE A 89 -0.08 -2.73 -9.10
CA PHE A 89 0.81 -2.99 -10.22
C PHE A 89 2.11 -3.66 -9.77
N THR A 90 2.75 -3.16 -8.72
CA THR A 90 3.98 -3.77 -8.17
C THR A 90 3.73 -5.21 -7.71
N ILE A 91 2.64 -5.47 -6.98
CA ILE A 91 2.23 -6.82 -6.57
C ILE A 91 2.08 -7.74 -7.77
N PHE A 92 1.41 -7.25 -8.81
CA PHE A 92 1.19 -8.00 -10.04
C PHE A 92 2.51 -8.41 -10.71
N ILE A 93 3.45 -7.46 -10.87
CA ILE A 93 4.78 -7.74 -11.42
C ILE A 93 5.57 -8.71 -10.53
N SER A 94 5.52 -8.56 -9.21
CA SER A 94 6.17 -9.51 -8.29
C SER A 94 5.59 -10.92 -8.41
N HIS A 95 4.27 -11.05 -8.57
CA HIS A 95 3.63 -12.34 -8.81
C HIS A 95 4.04 -12.95 -10.15
N LEU A 96 4.20 -12.16 -11.22
CA LEU A 96 4.74 -12.66 -12.49
C LEU A 96 6.16 -13.19 -12.33
N ALA A 97 7.03 -12.45 -11.64
CA ALA A 97 8.42 -12.84 -11.40
C ALA A 97 8.50 -14.14 -10.56
N LEU A 98 7.75 -14.23 -9.46
CA LEU A 98 7.74 -15.43 -8.60
C LEU A 98 7.17 -16.67 -9.31
N ASN A 99 6.19 -16.49 -10.20
CA ASN A 99 5.68 -17.60 -11.01
C ASN A 99 6.73 -18.09 -12.01
N LEU A 100 7.51 -17.17 -12.59
CA LEU A 100 8.59 -17.53 -13.50
C LEU A 100 9.71 -18.28 -12.77
N THR A 101 10.13 -17.81 -11.59
CA THR A 101 11.18 -18.47 -10.79
C THR A 101 10.84 -19.92 -10.45
N GLU A 102 9.59 -20.22 -10.12
CA GLU A 102 9.14 -21.60 -9.90
C GLU A 102 9.35 -22.49 -11.11
N ARG A 103 9.08 -21.96 -12.31
CA ARG A 103 9.20 -22.75 -13.52
C ARG A 103 10.65 -23.13 -13.78
N LEU A 104 11.57 -22.24 -13.44
CA LEU A 104 13.01 -22.47 -13.53
C LEU A 104 13.50 -23.46 -12.45
N GLN A 105 12.81 -23.56 -11.32
CA GLN A 105 13.19 -24.44 -10.20
C GLN A 105 11.96 -25.21 -9.66
N PRO A 106 11.36 -26.09 -10.46
CA PRO A 106 10.10 -26.73 -10.11
C PRO A 106 10.26 -27.65 -8.90
N GLY A 107 9.37 -27.53 -7.92
CA GLY A 107 9.37 -28.38 -6.72
C GLY A 107 10.34 -27.94 -5.63
N GLN A 108 11.11 -26.88 -5.84
CA GLN A 108 11.81 -26.21 -4.75
C GLN A 108 10.89 -25.20 -4.08
N SER A 109 11.04 -25.04 -2.76
CA SER A 109 10.43 -23.88 -2.09
C SER A 109 10.99 -22.61 -2.72
N LEU A 110 10.10 -21.64 -3.00
CA LEU A 110 10.54 -20.33 -3.48
C LEU A 110 11.66 -19.80 -2.57
N PRO A 111 12.69 -19.16 -3.14
CA PRO A 111 13.71 -18.50 -2.35
C PRO A 111 13.05 -17.58 -1.33
N LEU A 112 13.36 -17.81 -0.05
CA LEU A 112 12.80 -17.05 1.07
C LEU A 112 12.94 -15.54 0.84
N VAL A 113 14.10 -15.13 0.33
CA VAL A 113 14.43 -13.73 0.03
C VAL A 113 13.48 -13.15 -1.01
N SER A 114 13.25 -13.83 -2.15
CA SER A 114 12.36 -13.35 -3.19
C SER A 114 10.91 -13.22 -2.71
N SER A 115 10.48 -14.15 -1.85
CA SER A 115 9.16 -14.09 -1.23
C SER A 115 9.06 -12.89 -0.28
N LEU A 116 10.01 -12.72 0.64
CA LEU A 116 10.02 -11.59 1.58
C LEU A 116 10.08 -10.24 0.85
N VAL A 117 10.87 -10.14 -0.21
CA VAL A 117 10.99 -8.93 -1.02
C VAL A 117 9.66 -8.62 -1.73
N SER A 118 9.02 -9.63 -2.33
CA SER A 118 7.68 -9.49 -2.92
C SER A 118 6.65 -9.03 -1.89
N ASP A 119 6.75 -9.53 -0.66
CA ASP A 119 5.81 -9.22 0.41
C ASP A 119 6.04 -7.81 0.99
N ALA A 120 7.30 -7.33 0.97
CA ALA A 120 7.68 -6.02 1.48
C ALA A 120 7.41 -4.88 0.48
N PHE A 121 7.50 -5.12 -0.82
CA PHE A 121 7.35 -4.07 -1.85
C PHE A 121 6.09 -3.22 -1.72
N PRO A 122 4.89 -3.78 -1.48
CA PRO A 122 3.69 -2.99 -1.33
C PRO A 122 3.79 -2.02 -0.14
N PHE A 123 4.44 -2.45 0.95
CA PHE A 123 4.67 -1.58 2.10
C PHE A 123 5.67 -0.47 1.81
N VAL A 124 6.69 -0.72 0.98
CA VAL A 124 7.60 0.35 0.49
C VAL A 124 6.82 1.37 -0.34
N VAL A 125 5.96 0.91 -1.25
CA VAL A 125 5.08 1.81 -2.02
C VAL A 125 4.18 2.61 -1.09
N TRP A 126 3.59 1.98 -0.07
CA TRP A 126 2.80 2.67 0.94
C TRP A 126 3.63 3.72 1.68
N LEU A 127 4.84 3.41 2.13
CA LEU A 127 5.73 4.36 2.82
C LEU A 127 6.02 5.59 1.96
N ILE A 128 6.30 5.41 0.67
CA ILE A 128 6.56 6.52 -0.27
C ILE A 128 5.30 7.39 -0.43
N VAL A 129 4.14 6.76 -0.59
CA VAL A 129 2.85 7.46 -0.79
C VAL A 129 2.42 8.20 0.47
N ALA A 130 2.58 7.55 1.63
CA ALA A 130 2.22 8.05 2.94
C ALA A 130 3.28 8.98 3.55
N HIS A 131 4.46 9.11 2.94
CA HIS A 131 5.59 9.88 3.45
C HIS A 131 5.21 11.26 4.00
N PRO A 132 4.41 12.10 3.31
CA PRO A 132 4.07 13.45 3.83
C PRO A 132 3.25 13.42 5.12
N VAL A 133 2.46 12.36 5.34
CA VAL A 133 1.68 12.18 6.56
C VAL A 133 2.56 11.58 7.65
N VAL A 134 3.33 10.55 7.30
CA VAL A 134 4.15 9.78 8.22
C VAL A 134 5.30 10.64 8.78
N SER A 135 5.95 11.44 7.95
CA SER A 135 7.00 12.37 8.37
C SER A 135 6.48 13.43 9.35
N GLY A 136 5.21 13.82 9.23
CA GLY A 136 4.53 14.73 10.17
C GLY A 136 4.42 14.16 11.59
N PHE A 137 4.43 12.83 11.77
CA PHE A 137 4.42 12.22 13.11
C PHE A 137 5.79 12.28 13.79
N PHE A 138 6.87 12.35 13.02
CA PHE A 138 8.24 12.38 13.55
C PHE A 138 8.80 13.80 13.72
N THR A 139 8.26 14.77 12.98
CA THR A 139 8.71 16.17 13.03
C THR A 139 8.13 16.97 14.20
N GLY A 140 7.21 16.39 14.97
CA GLY A 140 6.56 17.03 16.13
C GLY A 140 5.71 18.24 15.74
N PRO A 141 4.86 18.76 16.64
CA PRO A 141 4.39 20.13 16.49
C PRO A 141 5.64 21.01 16.56
N GLY A 142 6.04 21.61 15.43
CA GLY A 142 7.08 22.62 15.44
C GLY A 142 6.74 23.70 16.49
N PRO A 143 7.73 24.28 17.18
CA PRO A 143 7.50 25.30 18.20
C PRO A 143 6.81 26.58 17.69
N GLU A 144 6.43 26.65 16.42
CA GLU A 144 5.94 27.87 15.74
C GLU A 144 4.42 28.10 15.84
N GLY A 145 3.66 27.22 16.52
CA GLY A 145 2.22 27.41 16.73
C GLY A 145 1.83 28.39 17.87
N GLY A 146 2.80 28.93 18.60
CA GLY A 146 2.58 29.74 19.81
C GLY A 146 2.75 31.25 19.64
N ALA A 147 3.06 31.74 18.44
CA ALA A 147 3.24 33.18 18.19
C ALA A 147 2.00 33.79 17.50
N THR A 148 0.82 33.66 18.11
CA THR A 148 -0.20 34.69 17.93
C THR A 148 0.34 35.95 18.58
N THR A 149 0.86 36.79 17.71
CA THR A 149 1.35 38.14 17.93
C THR A 149 0.24 38.96 18.59
N HIS A 150 0.22 38.99 19.93
CA HIS A 150 -0.34 40.12 20.66
C HIS A 150 0.70 41.24 20.60
N ALA A 151 0.72 41.97 19.48
CA ALA A 151 1.46 43.23 19.39
C ALA A 151 0.69 44.16 18.44
N GLY A 152 0.04 45.15 19.03
CA GLY A 152 -0.75 46.16 18.35
C GLY A 152 -1.73 46.80 19.31
N ALA A 153 -1.24 47.28 20.45
CA ALA A 153 -1.95 48.28 21.22
C ALA A 153 -2.19 49.49 20.30
N ASP A 154 -3.44 49.89 20.18
CA ASP A 154 -3.87 51.08 19.47
C ASP A 154 -3.52 52.32 20.33
N PRO A 155 -2.61 53.21 19.90
CA PRO A 155 -2.23 54.39 20.68
C PRO A 155 -3.19 55.58 20.51
N ASP A 156 -4.27 55.46 19.72
CA ASP A 156 -5.14 56.59 19.37
C ASP A 156 -6.47 56.62 20.17
N THR A 157 -6.40 56.53 21.51
CA THR A 157 -7.55 56.94 22.34
C THR A 157 -7.35 58.39 22.78
N PRO A 158 -8.05 59.38 22.17
CA PRO A 158 -7.98 60.77 22.61
C PRO A 158 -8.56 60.92 24.02
N ALA A 159 -7.87 61.68 24.86
CA ALA A 159 -8.39 62.09 26.16
C ALA A 159 -9.55 63.08 25.95
N ASP A 160 -10.74 62.71 26.43
CA ASP A 160 -11.88 63.63 26.50
C ASP A 160 -11.61 64.75 27.54
N PRO A 161 -12.05 65.99 27.26
CA PRO A 161 -11.83 67.18 28.10
C PRO A 161 -12.70 67.23 29.37
#